data_AF-A0A8S3R2K8-F1
#
_entry.id   AF-A0A8S3R2K8-F1
#
_cell.length_a   1.000
_cell.length_b   1.000
_cell.length_c   1.000
_cell.angle_alpha   90.00
_cell.angle_beta   90.00
_cell.angle_gamma   90.00
#
_symmetry.space_group_name_H-M   'P 1'
#
loop_
_entity.id
_entity.type
_entity.pdbx_description
1 polymer ?
#
loop_
_entity_poly.entity_id
_entity_poly.type
_entity_poly.pdbx_seq_one_letter_code
_entity_poly.pdbx_strand_id
1 'polypeptide(L)'
;MNTPNLTTQIIEIKFLAIISPLTTNPPKTESEQLKQNCRTNGGTKDQRPICQYSDERLDENREVLNWFRAWVASIKQSTEIKDKEKCLLSFQTREDLTSLLVVFDDMFKDRFQRISSSIIPNRINSDVLENIFSQQRALHNGANTNPTYLKYSRTMNTIILGEG
;
A
#
# COMPACT_ATOMS: atom_id res chain seq x y z
N MET A 1 -13.73 -28.45 3.14
CA MET A 1 -12.45 -27.87 3.62
C MET A 1 -11.71 -27.35 2.41
N ASN A 2 -11.59 -26.02 2.27
CA ASN A 2 -10.72 -25.40 1.27
C ASN A 2 -10.16 -24.13 1.90
N THR A 3 -8.85 -24.13 2.11
CA THR A 3 -8.09 -23.00 2.64
C THR A 3 -8.08 -21.87 1.61
N PRO A 4 -8.34 -20.61 2.01
CA PRO A 4 -8.22 -19.48 1.09
C PRO A 4 -6.75 -19.24 0.77
N ASN A 5 -6.48 -18.97 -0.51
CA ASN A 5 -5.16 -18.73 -1.07
C ASN A 5 -4.51 -17.49 -0.43
N LEU A 6 -3.44 -17.72 0.34
CA LEU A 6 -2.68 -16.72 1.11
C LEU A 6 -2.11 -15.58 0.25
N THR A 7 -1.95 -15.77 -1.06
CA THR A 7 -1.27 -14.80 -1.93
C THR A 7 -2.14 -13.57 -2.26
N THR A 8 -3.47 -13.72 -2.29
CA THR A 8 -4.39 -12.62 -2.61
C THR A 8 -4.68 -11.72 -1.40
N GLN A 9 -4.61 -12.27 -0.18
CA GLN A 9 -4.75 -11.47 1.05
C GLN A 9 -3.49 -10.65 1.37
N ILE A 10 -2.33 -11.00 0.80
CA ILE A 10 -1.05 -10.30 1.06
C ILE A 10 -0.97 -8.93 0.36
N ILE A 11 -1.82 -8.65 -0.64
CA ILE A 11 -1.79 -7.38 -1.38
C ILE A 11 -2.71 -6.33 -0.73
N GLU A 12 -3.91 -6.70 -0.28
CA GLU A 12 -4.83 -5.80 0.44
C GLU A 12 -4.37 -5.46 1.88
N ILE A 13 -3.45 -6.24 2.46
CA ILE A 13 -2.90 -5.99 3.81
C ILE A 13 -1.78 -4.92 3.81
N LYS A 14 -1.23 -4.54 2.66
CA LYS A 14 0.04 -3.80 2.59
C LYS A 14 0.01 -2.28 2.85
N PHE A 15 -1.14 -1.69 3.21
CA PHE A 15 -1.21 -0.27 3.59
C PHE A 15 -1.86 0.00 4.95
N LEU A 16 -2.48 -1.00 5.59
CA LEU A 16 -3.21 -0.80 6.84
C LEU A 16 -2.44 -1.19 8.10
N ALA A 17 -1.28 -1.85 8.00
CA ALA A 17 -0.66 -2.51 9.16
C ALA A 17 0.53 -1.79 9.81
N ILE A 18 1.00 -0.63 9.31
CA ILE A 18 2.34 -0.13 9.72
C ILE A 18 2.36 1.39 9.89
N ILE A 19 1.67 1.91 10.92
CA ILE A 19 2.06 3.17 11.60
C ILE A 19 1.63 3.10 13.08
N SER A 20 2.60 3.11 13.99
CA SER A 20 2.42 3.61 15.36
C SER A 20 3.73 4.17 15.89
N PRO A 21 3.73 5.40 16.43
CA PRO A 21 4.56 5.70 17.58
C PRO A 21 3.74 6.23 18.77
N LEU A 22 3.94 5.56 19.91
CA LEU A 22 3.88 6.03 21.31
C LEU A 22 2.76 7.02 21.70
N THR A 23 1.76 6.53 22.43
CA THR A 23 1.23 7.23 23.61
C THR A 23 1.15 6.26 24.79
N THR A 24 1.53 6.74 25.97
CA THR A 24 1.71 6.00 27.23
C THR A 24 0.40 5.69 27.97
N ASN A 25 -0.62 5.14 27.32
CA ASN A 25 -1.86 4.74 27.99
C ASN A 25 -2.34 3.34 27.55
N PRO A 26 -2.91 2.52 28.47
CA PRO A 26 -3.40 1.16 28.18
C PRO A 26 -4.69 1.20 27.32
N PRO A 27 -5.11 0.06 26.72
CA PRO A 27 -5.53 0.00 25.32
C PRO A 27 -7.00 0.36 25.11
N LYS A 28 -7.25 1.15 24.06
CA LYS A 28 -8.44 0.97 23.20
C LYS A 28 -7.93 0.20 21.99
N THR A 29 -8.58 -0.92 21.68
CA THR A 29 -8.15 -1.97 20.74
C THR A 29 -7.28 -1.46 19.58
N GLU A 30 -6.14 -2.12 19.35
CA GLU A 30 -5.13 -1.80 18.34
C GLU A 30 -5.72 -1.50 16.95
N SER A 31 -6.87 -2.10 16.62
CA SER A 31 -7.63 -1.90 15.38
C SER A 31 -8.32 -0.53 15.24
N GLU A 32 -8.64 0.18 16.33
CA GLU A 32 -9.24 1.52 16.30
C GLU A 32 -8.19 2.61 16.08
N GLN A 33 -7.00 2.43 16.68
CA GLN A 33 -5.85 3.32 16.45
C GLN A 33 -5.27 3.15 15.03
N LEU A 34 -5.30 1.92 14.51
CA LEU A 34 -5.00 1.58 13.12
C LEU A 34 -5.85 2.40 12.13
N LYS A 35 -7.16 2.50 12.39
CA LYS A 35 -8.12 3.23 11.55
C LYS A 35 -7.93 4.74 11.61
N GLN A 36 -7.47 5.27 12.74
CA GLN A 36 -7.27 6.71 12.93
C GLN A 36 -6.03 7.21 12.17
N ASN A 37 -4.91 6.48 12.21
CA ASN A 37 -3.68 6.87 11.52
C ASN A 37 -3.73 6.63 10.00
N CYS A 38 -4.52 5.63 9.55
CA CYS A 38 -4.79 5.45 8.12
C CYS A 38 -5.76 6.50 7.56
N ARG A 39 -6.56 7.15 8.41
CA ARG A 39 -7.49 8.22 8.00
C ARG A 39 -6.78 9.53 7.67
N THR A 40 -5.58 9.75 8.18
CA THR A 40 -4.76 10.94 7.91
C THR A 40 -3.85 10.81 6.68
N ASN A 41 -3.68 9.60 6.12
CA ASN A 41 -2.76 9.36 5.00
C ASN A 41 -3.42 9.65 3.64
N GLY A 42 -3.46 10.94 3.28
CA GLY A 42 -3.69 11.45 1.93
C GLY A 42 -2.49 11.23 0.99
N GLY A 43 -1.78 10.10 1.08
CA GLY A 43 -0.61 9.83 0.24
C GLY A 43 -1.01 9.30 -1.13
N THR A 44 -1.44 8.04 -1.19
CA THR A 44 -1.72 7.34 -2.45
C THR A 44 -3.20 7.35 -2.86
N LYS A 45 -4.10 7.88 -2.02
CA LYS A 45 -5.52 8.04 -2.36
C LYS A 45 -5.91 9.49 -2.63
N ASP A 46 -5.01 10.43 -2.33
CA ASP A 46 -5.24 11.85 -2.58
C ASP A 46 -5.26 12.12 -4.08
N GLN A 47 -6.35 12.77 -4.49
CA GLN A 47 -6.60 13.16 -5.86
C GLN A 47 -6.00 14.53 -6.18
N ARG A 48 -5.55 15.29 -5.16
CA ARG A 48 -4.92 16.60 -5.35
C ARG A 48 -3.52 16.41 -5.94
N PRO A 49 -3.18 17.16 -7.00
CA PRO A 49 -1.85 17.09 -7.59
C PRO A 49 -0.76 17.51 -6.60
N ILE A 50 0.37 16.83 -6.63
CA ILE A 50 1.66 17.30 -6.10
C ILE A 50 2.33 18.06 -7.24
N CYS A 51 2.65 19.34 -7.00
CA CYS A 51 3.18 20.24 -8.03
C CYS A 51 4.69 20.50 -7.89
N GLN A 52 5.29 20.13 -6.76
CA GLN A 52 6.69 20.38 -6.45
C GLN A 52 7.24 19.31 -5.51
N TYR A 53 8.56 19.14 -5.47
CA TYR A 53 9.21 18.13 -4.64
C TYR A 53 9.27 18.48 -3.14
N SER A 54 9.04 19.75 -2.80
CA SER A 54 8.92 20.27 -1.43
C SER A 54 7.48 20.24 -0.90
N ASP A 55 6.64 19.36 -1.44
CA ASP A 55 5.28 19.16 -0.97
C ASP A 55 5.31 18.40 0.36
N GLU A 56 4.53 18.86 1.34
CA GLU A 56 4.48 18.30 2.70
C GLU A 56 4.18 16.80 2.72
N ARG A 57 3.39 16.32 1.76
CA ARG A 57 3.04 14.88 1.64
C ARG A 57 4.28 14.02 1.32
N LEU A 58 5.28 14.58 0.65
CA LEU A 58 6.55 13.90 0.40
C LEU A 58 7.46 13.91 1.63
N ASP A 59 7.40 14.97 2.43
CA ASP A 59 8.10 15.03 3.73
C ASP A 59 7.53 13.99 4.69
N GLU A 60 6.20 13.86 4.79
CA GLU A 60 5.54 12.80 5.56
C GLU A 60 6.02 11.40 5.12
N ASN A 61 6.12 11.14 3.82
CA ASN A 61 6.64 9.87 3.30
C ASN A 61 8.09 9.59 3.75
N ARG A 62 8.94 10.62 3.77
CA ARG A 62 10.34 10.52 4.26
C ARG A 62 10.39 10.29 5.76
N GLU A 63 9.53 10.95 6.53
CA GLU A 63 9.41 10.76 7.97
C GLU A 63 8.99 9.33 8.32
N VAL A 64 8.01 8.78 7.59
CA VAL A 64 7.58 7.38 7.74
C VAL A 64 8.73 6.41 7.44
N LEU A 65 9.50 6.64 6.37
CA LEU A 65 10.67 5.82 6.05
C LEU A 65 11.74 5.87 7.14
N ASN A 66 12.03 7.07 7.66
CA ASN A 66 13.01 7.25 8.73
C ASN A 66 12.58 6.56 10.02
N TRP A 67 11.32 6.75 10.42
CA TRP A 67 10.73 6.04 11.56
C TRP A 67 10.82 4.53 11.38
N PHE A 68 10.46 4.01 10.20
CA PHE A 68 10.47 2.57 9.94
C PHE A 68 11.88 1.97 10.07
N ARG A 69 12.88 2.63 9.51
CA ARG A 69 14.29 2.24 9.65
C ARG A 69 14.76 2.29 11.10
N ALA A 70 14.40 3.33 11.83
CA ALA A 70 14.75 3.48 13.24
C ALA A 70 14.11 2.39 14.11
N TRP A 71 12.85 2.03 13.86
CA TRP A 71 12.16 0.94 14.53
C TRP A 71 12.80 -0.43 14.26
N VAL A 72 13.13 -0.73 13.01
CA VAL A 72 13.84 -1.98 12.67
C VAL A 72 15.21 -2.01 13.37
N ALA A 73 15.93 -0.88 13.38
CA ALA A 73 17.23 -0.78 14.05
C ALA A 73 17.11 -0.96 15.57
N SER A 74 16.10 -0.39 16.22
CA SER A 74 15.93 -0.47 17.68
C SER A 74 15.66 -1.91 18.14
N ILE A 75 14.84 -2.67 17.42
CA ILE A 75 14.63 -4.10 17.70
C ILE A 75 15.91 -4.90 17.45
N LYS A 76 16.62 -4.63 16.33
CA LYS A 76 17.87 -5.31 16.00
C LYS A 76 18.98 -5.05 17.02
N GLN A 77 19.04 -3.86 17.61
CA GLN A 77 20.06 -3.45 18.58
C GLN A 77 19.69 -3.79 20.03
N SER A 78 18.40 -4.03 20.33
CA SER A 78 17.95 -4.39 21.67
C SER A 78 18.67 -5.64 22.20
N THR A 79 19.18 -5.53 23.43
CA THR A 79 19.79 -6.65 24.18
C THR A 79 18.77 -7.47 24.95
N GLU A 80 17.56 -6.95 25.13
CA GLU A 80 16.47 -7.59 25.89
C GLU A 80 15.71 -8.62 25.06
N ILE A 81 15.65 -8.42 23.75
CA ILE A 81 14.91 -9.28 22.82
C ILE A 81 15.81 -10.44 22.37
N LYS A 82 15.48 -11.65 22.84
CA LYS A 82 16.18 -12.89 22.45
C LYS A 82 15.90 -13.31 21.01
N ASP A 83 14.64 -13.20 20.57
CA ASP A 83 14.18 -13.62 19.24
C ASP A 83 13.68 -12.40 18.44
N LYS A 84 14.63 -11.69 17.85
CA LYS A 84 14.40 -10.39 17.20
C LYS A 84 13.53 -10.51 15.95
N GLU A 85 13.68 -11.58 15.20
CA GLU A 85 12.95 -11.77 13.94
C GLU A 85 11.45 -12.02 14.17
N LYS A 86 11.06 -12.59 15.32
CA LYS A 86 9.63 -12.70 15.69
C LYS A 86 8.97 -11.36 16.04
N CYS A 87 9.76 -10.36 16.43
CA CYS A 87 9.27 -9.01 16.72
C CYS A 87 9.25 -8.13 15.46
N LEU A 88 9.77 -8.62 14.34
CA LEU A 88 9.84 -7.92 13.08
C LEU A 88 8.86 -8.51 12.07
N LEU A 89 8.48 -7.69 11.10
CA LEU A 89 7.87 -8.18 9.87
C LEU A 89 8.87 -9.10 9.15
N SER A 90 8.33 -10.00 8.33
CA SER A 90 9.17 -10.85 7.47
C SER A 90 10.15 -9.98 6.68
N PHE A 91 11.34 -10.52 6.42
CA PHE A 91 12.37 -9.83 5.65
C PHE A 91 11.80 -9.28 4.32
N GLN A 92 11.07 -10.11 3.57
CA GLN A 92 10.46 -9.70 2.31
C GLN A 92 9.53 -8.50 2.48
N THR A 93 8.65 -8.53 3.49
CA THR A 93 7.73 -7.41 3.73
C THR A 93 8.49 -6.14 4.08
N ARG A 94 9.57 -6.22 4.87
CA ARG A 94 10.40 -5.05 5.21
C ARG A 94 11.11 -4.45 4.01
N GLU A 95 11.66 -5.28 3.13
CA GLU A 95 12.30 -4.85 1.89
C GLU A 95 11.29 -4.22 0.93
N ASP A 96 10.12 -4.84 0.77
CA ASP A 96 9.04 -4.32 -0.09
C ASP A 96 8.59 -2.92 0.37
N LEU A 97 8.41 -2.71 1.68
CA LEU A 97 8.00 -1.41 2.23
C LEU A 97 9.08 -0.35 2.10
N THR A 98 10.32 -0.72 2.40
CA THR A 98 11.46 0.20 2.26
C THR A 98 11.60 0.62 0.80
N SER A 99 11.55 -0.35 -0.11
CA SER A 99 11.62 -0.10 -1.55
C SER A 99 10.45 0.75 -2.01
N LEU A 100 9.22 0.48 -1.56
CA LEU A 100 8.04 1.27 -1.90
C LEU A 100 8.21 2.74 -1.51
N LEU A 101 8.57 3.02 -0.25
CA LEU A 101 8.70 4.39 0.25
C LEU A 101 9.84 5.15 -0.43
N VAL A 102 10.98 4.48 -0.68
CA VAL A 102 12.14 5.05 -1.38
C VAL A 102 11.81 5.33 -2.84
N VAL A 103 11.32 4.33 -3.57
CA VAL A 103 11.00 4.45 -5.00
C VAL A 103 9.90 5.48 -5.23
N PHE A 104 8.93 5.57 -4.32
CA PHE A 104 7.91 6.60 -4.39
C PHE A 104 8.55 8.00 -4.35
N ASP A 105 9.39 8.30 -3.36
CA ASP A 105 10.08 9.61 -3.27
C ASP A 105 11.00 9.88 -4.49
N ASP A 106 11.81 8.89 -4.88
CA ASP A 106 12.72 9.00 -6.02
C ASP A 106 11.99 9.26 -7.33
N MET A 107 10.80 8.68 -7.53
CA MET A 107 9.96 8.94 -8.70
C MET A 107 9.51 10.40 -8.76
N PHE A 108 9.10 11.03 -7.65
CA PHE A 108 8.77 12.45 -7.65
C PHE A 108 10.02 13.30 -7.90
N LYS A 109 11.15 12.95 -7.29
CA LYS A 109 12.42 13.63 -7.49
C LYS A 109 12.84 13.64 -8.95
N ASP A 110 12.90 12.47 -9.58
CA ASP A 110 13.26 12.32 -10.99
C ASP A 110 12.25 13.03 -11.90
N ARG A 111 10.94 12.90 -11.63
CA ARG A 111 9.91 13.58 -12.42
C ARG A 111 10.11 15.09 -12.37
N PHE A 112 10.21 15.70 -11.19
CA PHE A 112 10.35 17.17 -11.08
C PHE A 112 11.69 17.69 -11.59
N GLN A 113 12.74 16.87 -11.58
CA GLN A 113 14.03 17.22 -12.21
C GLN A 113 13.97 17.20 -13.74
N ARG A 114 13.20 16.28 -14.34
CA ARG A 114 13.11 16.14 -15.81
C ARG A 114 11.99 16.95 -16.43
N ILE A 115 10.85 17.03 -15.75
CA ILE A 115 9.59 17.58 -16.25
C ILE A 115 8.88 18.30 -15.10
N SER A 116 8.77 19.62 -15.18
CA SER A 116 8.01 20.43 -14.22
C SER A 116 6.49 20.29 -14.43
N SER A 117 5.97 19.07 -14.23
CA SER A 117 4.55 18.73 -14.33
C SER A 117 4.05 18.15 -13.02
N SER A 118 2.80 18.42 -12.68
CA SER A 118 2.17 17.84 -11.50
C SER A 118 1.95 16.33 -11.63
N ILE A 119 2.04 15.61 -10.51
CA ILE A 119 1.69 14.20 -10.39
C ILE A 119 0.47 14.07 -9.48
N ILE A 120 -0.51 13.23 -9.85
CA ILE A 120 -1.63 12.87 -8.96
C ILE A 120 -1.34 11.50 -8.36
N PRO A 121 -1.03 11.40 -7.05
CA PRO A 121 -0.62 10.14 -6.41
C PRO A 121 -1.61 8.99 -6.59
N ASN A 122 -2.91 9.28 -6.55
CA ASN A 122 -3.97 8.29 -6.76
C ASN A 122 -3.84 7.52 -8.09
N ARG A 123 -3.26 8.12 -9.13
CA ARG A 123 -3.10 7.47 -10.43
C ARG A 123 -1.92 6.50 -10.50
N ILE A 124 -1.12 6.38 -9.45
CA ILE A 124 0.08 5.55 -9.39
C ILE A 124 -0.20 4.24 -8.62
N ASN A 125 -1.32 4.17 -7.90
CA ASN A 125 -1.70 2.99 -7.14
C ASN A 125 -2.31 1.89 -8.03
N SER A 126 -2.47 0.68 -7.47
CA SER A 126 -3.10 -0.46 -8.15
C SER A 126 -4.63 -0.45 -8.13
N ASP A 127 -5.26 0.53 -7.47
CA ASP A 127 -6.72 0.56 -7.26
C ASP A 127 -7.47 0.55 -8.61
N VAL A 128 -6.92 1.18 -9.64
CA VAL A 128 -7.49 1.15 -11.00
C VAL A 128 -7.55 -0.28 -11.55
N LEU A 129 -6.48 -1.06 -11.39
CA LEU A 129 -6.43 -2.46 -11.82
C LEU A 129 -7.37 -3.34 -10.98
N GLU A 130 -7.42 -3.10 -9.67
CA GLU A 130 -8.33 -3.82 -8.76
C GLU A 130 -9.80 -3.55 -9.07
N ASN A 131 -10.12 -2.32 -9.47
CA ASN A 131 -11.44 -1.95 -9.96
C ASN A 131 -11.79 -2.68 -11.25
N ILE A 132 -10.87 -2.80 -12.21
CA ILE A 132 -11.08 -3.58 -13.44
C ILE A 132 -11.35 -5.05 -13.10
N PHE A 133 -10.55 -5.66 -12.21
CA PHE A 133 -10.80 -7.03 -11.77
C PHE A 133 -12.16 -7.19 -11.06
N SER A 134 -12.58 -6.17 -10.31
CA SER A 134 -13.88 -6.18 -9.64
C SER A 134 -15.04 -6.06 -10.63
N GLN A 135 -14.93 -5.20 -11.64
CA GLN A 135 -15.90 -5.10 -12.73
C GLN A 135 -16.00 -6.40 -13.52
N GLN A 136 -14.87 -7.03 -13.85
CA GLN A 136 -14.78 -8.32 -14.51
C GLN A 136 -15.54 -9.42 -13.75
N ARG A 137 -15.42 -9.45 -12.42
CA ARG A 137 -16.15 -10.41 -11.58
C ARG A 137 -17.64 -10.06 -11.50
N ALA A 138 -17.96 -8.81 -11.20
CA ALA A 138 -19.32 -8.35 -10.93
C ALA A 138 -20.24 -8.45 -12.16
N LEU A 139 -19.78 -8.01 -13.34
CA LEU A 139 -20.63 -7.89 -14.53
C LEU A 139 -20.96 -9.23 -15.20
N HIS A 140 -20.07 -10.23 -15.13
CA HIS A 140 -20.17 -11.42 -15.99
C HIS A 140 -20.06 -12.76 -15.26
N ASN A 141 -19.61 -12.77 -14.00
CA ASN A 141 -19.29 -14.00 -13.28
C ASN A 141 -20.01 -14.11 -11.93
N GLY A 142 -20.50 -13.00 -11.38
CA GLY A 142 -20.99 -12.91 -10.01
C GLY A 142 -19.84 -12.49 -9.09
N ALA A 143 -20.10 -11.52 -8.21
CA ALA A 143 -19.07 -10.86 -7.39
C ALA A 143 -18.22 -11.80 -6.51
N ASN A 144 -18.71 -13.03 -6.27
CA ASN A 144 -18.06 -14.01 -5.40
C ASN A 144 -17.67 -15.32 -6.13
N THR A 145 -17.45 -15.28 -7.45
CA THR A 145 -17.02 -16.46 -8.21
C THR A 145 -15.65 -16.26 -8.85
N ASN A 146 -14.91 -17.37 -9.00
CA ASN A 146 -13.64 -17.41 -9.69
C ASN A 146 -13.87 -17.91 -11.13
N PRO A 147 -13.79 -17.05 -12.15
CA PRO A 147 -14.00 -17.46 -13.53
C PRO A 147 -12.88 -18.39 -14.02
N THR A 148 -13.21 -19.28 -14.95
CA THR A 148 -12.19 -20.02 -15.71
C THR A 148 -11.48 -19.07 -16.68
N TYR A 149 -10.27 -19.43 -17.11
CA TYR A 149 -9.46 -18.63 -18.04
C TYR A 149 -10.23 -18.21 -19.31
N LEU A 150 -10.95 -19.14 -19.95
CA LEU A 150 -11.75 -18.86 -21.15
C LEU A 150 -12.87 -17.85 -20.88
N LYS A 151 -13.49 -17.92 -19.68
CA LYS A 151 -14.55 -16.99 -19.28
C LYS A 151 -13.98 -15.61 -18.96
N TYR A 152 -12.83 -15.56 -18.30
CA TYR A 152 -12.09 -14.32 -18.06
C TYR A 152 -11.73 -13.61 -19.37
N SER A 153 -11.12 -14.32 -20.33
CA SER A 153 -10.71 -13.76 -21.62
C SER A 153 -11.88 -13.18 -22.42
N ARG A 154 -13.01 -13.89 -22.49
CA ARG A 154 -14.22 -13.40 -23.18
C ARG A 154 -14.78 -12.15 -22.51
N THR A 155 -14.85 -12.14 -21.18
CA THR A 155 -15.31 -10.97 -20.42
C THR A 155 -14.41 -9.76 -20.62
N MET A 156 -13.09 -9.93 -20.59
CA MET A 156 -12.16 -8.82 -20.83
C MET A 156 -12.35 -8.22 -22.22
N ASN A 157 -12.58 -9.04 -23.25
CA ASN A 157 -12.90 -8.53 -24.58
C ASN A 157 -14.20 -7.71 -24.58
N THR A 158 -15.23 -8.13 -23.83
CA THR A 158 -16.46 -7.35 -23.68
C THR A 158 -16.23 -6.01 -22.98
N ILE A 159 -15.42 -5.97 -21.92
CA ILE A 159 -15.08 -4.71 -21.22
C ILE A 159 -14.34 -3.77 -22.17
N ILE A 160 -13.30 -4.26 -22.84
CA ILE A 160 -12.49 -3.47 -23.80
C ILE A 160 -13.35 -2.93 -24.95
N LEU A 161 -14.27 -3.74 -25.48
CA LEU A 161 -15.14 -3.35 -26.60
C LEU A 161 -16.35 -2.50 -26.15
N GLY A 162 -16.76 -2.56 -24.88
CA GLY A 162 -17.90 -1.83 -24.34
C GLY A 162 -17.56 -0.44 -23.80
N GLU A 163 -16.28 -0.16 -23.53
CA GLU A 163 -15.78 1.14 -23.05
C GLU A 163 -15.25 2.06 -24.17
N GLY A 164 -15.26 1.61 -25.43
CA GLY A 164 -14.90 2.41 -26.62
C GLY A 164 -16.08 3.15 -27.22
#